data_AF-A0A2Z6PMY4-F1
#
_entry.id   AF-A0A2Z6PMY4-F1
#
_cell.length_a   1.000
_cell.length_b   1.000
_cell.length_c   1.000
_cell.angle_alpha   90.00
_cell.angle_beta   90.00
_cell.angle_gamma   90.00
#
_symmetry.space_group_name_H-M   'P 1'
#
loop_
_entity.id
_entity.type
_entity.pdbx_description
1 polymer ?
#
loop_
_entity_poly.entity_id
_entity_poly.type
_entity_poly.pdbx_seq_one_letter_code
_entity_poly.pdbx_strand_id
1 'polypeptide(L)'
;MSNQLVPSGNGKILEEANALMQNLSIVPSTNNSHMAATNQSTMEFEVNVMGNMTDCDFYIPDKSGDNTALAFRVAYEAATTCYCSGSNDEKKLCAYVESMLCSVAPGLRESVEEALIGIGIRPCFVSLPSQADAHKIVESKLPPLDWPSILVIFGYCFIILFKFNKDEYDFQNKNKKMDF
;
A
#
# COMPACT_ATOMS: atom_id res chain seq x y z
N MET A 1 -20.70 -50.56 2.13
CA MET A 1 -21.07 -49.25 1.56
C MET A 1 -21.51 -48.36 2.72
N SER A 2 -20.62 -47.47 3.17
CA SER A 2 -20.95 -46.37 4.08
C SER A 2 -20.00 -45.22 3.78
N ASN A 3 -20.54 -44.09 3.35
CA ASN A 3 -19.84 -42.83 3.17
C ASN A 3 -19.64 -42.17 4.55
N GLN A 4 -18.46 -41.62 4.82
CA GLN A 4 -18.32 -40.55 5.82
C GLN A 4 -17.57 -39.36 5.21
N LEU A 5 -18.22 -38.21 5.31
CA LEU A 5 -17.78 -36.88 4.92
C LEU A 5 -16.62 -36.41 5.81
N VAL A 6 -15.64 -35.77 5.18
CA VAL A 6 -14.64 -34.93 5.85
C VAL A 6 -15.23 -33.51 6.03
N PRO A 7 -15.11 -32.85 7.20
CA PRO A 7 -15.60 -31.49 7.39
C PRO A 7 -14.65 -30.46 6.75
N SER A 8 -15.26 -29.49 6.08
CA SER A 8 -14.63 -28.33 5.42
C SER A 8 -14.08 -27.32 6.43
N GLY A 9 -12.82 -26.93 6.24
CA GLY A 9 -12.02 -26.06 7.12
C GLY A 9 -12.33 -24.57 6.98
N ASN A 10 -13.55 -24.15 7.27
CA ASN A 10 -13.94 -22.72 7.28
C ASN A 10 -13.91 -22.08 8.69
N GLY A 11 -13.51 -22.81 9.73
CA GLY A 11 -13.57 -22.33 11.12
C GLY A 11 -12.46 -21.38 11.55
N LYS A 12 -11.27 -21.42 10.93
CA LYS A 12 -10.12 -20.62 11.39
C LYS A 12 -10.17 -19.15 10.99
N ILE A 13 -10.77 -18.84 9.84
CA ILE A 13 -10.81 -17.46 9.29
C ILE A 13 -11.78 -16.58 10.09
N LEU A 14 -12.85 -17.18 10.65
CA LEU A 14 -13.84 -16.43 11.42
C LEU A 14 -13.37 -16.09 12.84
N GLU A 15 -12.51 -16.93 13.45
CA GLU A 15 -11.92 -16.63 14.75
C GLU A 15 -10.86 -15.52 14.68
N GLU A 16 -10.03 -15.49 13.63
CA GLU A 16 -9.04 -14.42 13.43
C GLU A 16 -9.71 -13.06 13.17
N ALA A 17 -10.80 -13.03 12.40
CA ALA A 17 -11.58 -11.80 12.19
C ALA A 17 -12.21 -11.28 13.49
N ASN A 18 -12.70 -12.18 14.36
CA ASN A 18 -13.26 -11.78 15.66
C ASN A 18 -12.19 -11.33 16.66
N ALA A 19 -10.99 -11.91 16.64
CA ALA A 19 -9.87 -11.45 17.45
C ALA A 19 -9.37 -10.05 17.05
N LEU A 20 -9.41 -9.72 15.74
CA LEU A 20 -9.11 -8.39 15.22
C LEU A 20 -10.14 -7.33 15.66
N MET A 21 -11.42 -7.70 15.73
CA MET A 21 -12.51 -6.80 16.14
C MET A 21 -12.52 -6.47 17.64
N GLN A 22 -12.01 -7.36 18.49
CA GLN A 22 -12.02 -7.16 19.95
C GLN A 22 -10.92 -6.21 20.45
N ASN A 23 -9.88 -5.93 19.64
CA ASN A 23 -8.80 -5.01 20.01
C ASN A 23 -9.10 -3.53 19.68
N LEU A 24 -10.27 -3.25 19.11
CA LEU A 24 -10.71 -1.89 18.80
C LEU A 24 -11.27 -1.21 20.06
N SER A 25 -10.38 -0.76 20.97
CA SER A 25 -10.78 0.04 22.13
C SER A 25 -10.95 1.51 21.74
N ILE A 26 -12.18 1.92 21.47
CA ILE A 26 -12.54 3.33 21.26
C ILE A 26 -12.71 3.96 22.65
N VAL A 27 -11.68 4.66 23.14
CA VAL A 27 -11.76 5.43 24.38
C VAL A 27 -12.01 6.89 24.05
N PRO A 28 -13.07 7.54 24.59
CA PRO A 28 -13.25 8.98 24.45
C PRO A 28 -12.16 9.73 25.24
N SER A 29 -11.33 10.50 24.53
CA SER A 29 -10.36 11.40 25.18
C SER A 29 -11.11 12.61 25.76
N THR A 30 -11.15 12.71 27.08
CA THR A 30 -11.70 13.87 27.80
C THR A 30 -10.57 14.84 28.11
N ASN A 31 -10.31 15.77 27.19
CA ASN A 31 -9.46 16.91 27.48
C ASN A 31 -10.26 17.98 28.24
N ASN A 32 -10.09 18.01 29.56
CA ASN A 32 -10.48 19.14 30.39
C ASN A 32 -9.53 20.32 30.13
N SER A 33 -10.00 21.31 29.36
CA SER A 33 -9.59 22.69 29.59
C SER A 33 -10.72 23.65 29.17
N HIS A 34 -11.05 24.52 30.11
CA HIS A 34 -12.11 25.52 30.12
C HIS A 34 -12.13 26.45 28.88
N MET A 35 -13.34 26.60 28.31
CA MET A 35 -13.93 27.76 27.60
C MET A 35 -13.20 28.44 26.43
N ALA A 36 -13.68 28.16 25.21
CA ALA A 36 -14.34 29.13 24.33
C ALA A 36 -15.07 28.40 23.20
N ALA A 37 -16.37 28.69 23.03
CA ALA A 37 -17.22 28.05 22.03
C ALA A 37 -17.04 28.67 20.64
N THR A 38 -16.65 27.86 19.67
CA THR A 38 -17.02 28.00 18.25
C THR A 38 -17.10 26.63 17.62
N ASN A 39 -18.28 26.30 17.08
CA ASN A 39 -18.63 25.00 16.52
C ASN A 39 -17.82 24.70 15.25
N GLN A 40 -16.78 23.89 15.36
CA GLN A 40 -16.31 23.09 14.23
C GLN A 40 -15.84 21.75 14.79
N SER A 41 -16.69 20.73 14.64
CA SER A 41 -16.36 19.35 14.95
C SER A 41 -15.39 18.84 13.89
N THR A 42 -14.11 19.22 14.00
CA THR A 42 -13.03 18.50 13.32
C THR A 42 -12.92 17.16 14.05
N MET A 43 -13.63 16.14 13.56
CA MET A 43 -13.36 14.76 13.97
C MET A 43 -12.02 14.38 13.34
N GLU A 44 -10.93 14.70 14.02
CA GLU A 44 -9.63 14.12 13.73
C GLU A 44 -9.73 12.65 14.16
N PHE A 45 -10.01 11.77 13.20
CA PHE A 45 -9.80 10.35 13.40
C PHE A 45 -8.28 10.12 13.41
N GLU A 46 -7.70 10.19 14.59
CA GLU A 46 -6.36 9.65 14.83
C GLU A 46 -6.48 8.13 14.73
N VAL A 47 -6.31 7.60 13.51
CA VAL A 47 -6.17 6.15 13.31
C VAL A 47 -4.84 5.77 13.96
N ASN A 48 -4.90 5.36 15.21
CA ASN A 48 -3.74 4.90 15.96
C ASN A 48 -3.33 3.53 15.40
N VAL A 49 -2.67 3.52 14.24
CA VAL A 49 -2.04 2.34 13.63
C VAL A 49 -0.79 2.00 14.44
N MET A 50 -0.97 1.70 15.73
CA MET A 50 0.08 1.19 16.61
C MET A 50 0.25 -0.33 16.40
N GLY A 51 0.22 -0.77 15.15
CA GLY A 51 0.60 -2.11 14.73
C GLY A 51 2.07 -2.11 14.29
N ASN A 52 2.73 -3.28 14.36
CA ASN A 52 4.10 -3.42 13.88
C ASN A 52 4.20 -2.97 12.40
N MET A 53 4.83 -1.82 12.15
CA MET A 53 5.02 -1.30 10.79
C MET A 53 6.06 -2.15 10.06
N THR A 54 5.80 -2.43 8.78
CA THR A 54 6.78 -3.09 7.93
C THR A 54 7.62 -2.05 7.21
N ASP A 55 8.93 -2.12 7.38
CA ASP A 55 9.87 -1.34 6.57
C ASP A 55 9.93 -1.89 5.15
N CYS A 56 9.70 -1.03 4.16
CA CYS A 56 9.77 -1.38 2.74
C CYS A 56 10.62 -0.37 1.99
N ASP A 57 11.59 -0.84 1.21
CA ASP A 57 12.35 0.02 0.32
C ASP A 57 11.42 0.69 -0.70
N PHE A 58 11.55 2.01 -0.83
CA PHE A 58 10.76 2.84 -1.72
C PHE A 58 11.71 3.60 -2.66
N TYR A 59 11.83 3.12 -3.90
CA TYR A 59 12.79 3.64 -4.87
C TYR A 59 12.26 4.93 -5.52
N ILE A 60 13.09 5.96 -5.55
CA ILE A 60 12.79 7.26 -6.17
C ILE A 60 13.95 7.75 -7.02
N PRO A 61 13.71 8.51 -8.10
CA PRO A 61 14.78 9.15 -8.83
C PRO A 61 15.42 10.25 -7.98
N ASP A 62 16.74 10.39 -8.09
CA ASP A 62 17.47 11.53 -7.56
C ASP A 62 17.00 12.84 -8.22
N LYS A 63 17.20 13.95 -7.51
CA LYS A 63 16.93 15.30 -8.04
C LYS A 63 17.84 15.68 -9.22
N SER A 64 18.92 14.96 -9.45
CA SER A 64 19.92 15.25 -10.49
C SER A 64 19.79 14.32 -11.69
N GLY A 65 19.28 14.85 -12.80
CA GLY A 65 19.16 14.12 -14.07
C GLY A 65 17.87 13.30 -14.18
N ASP A 66 17.66 12.68 -15.35
CA ASP A 66 16.50 11.83 -15.61
C ASP A 66 16.80 10.37 -15.24
N ASN A 67 16.75 10.08 -13.94
CA ASN A 67 16.95 8.72 -13.40
C ASN A 67 15.62 7.99 -13.16
N THR A 68 14.54 8.52 -13.72
CA THR A 68 13.18 7.98 -13.58
C THR A 68 13.11 6.53 -14.05
N ALA A 69 13.72 6.25 -15.21
CA ALA A 69 13.75 4.91 -15.77
C ALA A 69 14.51 3.91 -14.88
N LEU A 70 15.58 4.36 -14.22
CA LEU A 70 16.34 3.52 -13.30
C LEU A 70 15.52 3.18 -12.07
N ALA A 71 14.97 4.19 -11.38
CA ALA A 71 14.13 3.99 -10.20
C ALA A 71 12.92 3.09 -10.49
N PHE A 72 12.27 3.31 -11.63
CA PHE A 72 11.16 2.47 -12.08
C PHE A 72 11.57 1.02 -12.29
N ARG A 73 12.70 0.77 -12.99
CA ARG A 73 13.18 -0.59 -13.26
C ARG A 73 13.53 -1.35 -11.99
N VAL A 74 14.15 -0.69 -11.02
CA VAL A 74 14.46 -1.28 -9.70
C VAL A 74 13.18 -1.65 -8.97
N ALA A 75 12.22 -0.73 -8.89
CA ALA A 75 10.93 -0.99 -8.24
C ALA A 75 10.15 -2.12 -8.94
N TYR A 76 10.17 -2.16 -10.26
CA TYR A 76 9.54 -3.22 -11.05
C TYR A 76 10.19 -4.59 -10.84
N GLU A 77 11.53 -4.67 -10.78
CA GLU A 77 12.22 -5.91 -10.45
C GLU A 77 11.87 -6.39 -9.03
N ALA A 78 11.83 -5.48 -8.06
CA ALA A 78 11.45 -5.79 -6.68
C ALA A 78 10.00 -6.30 -6.60
N ALA A 79 9.06 -5.64 -7.29
CA ALA A 79 7.66 -6.07 -7.40
C ALA A 79 7.54 -7.46 -8.04
N THR A 80 8.25 -7.68 -9.15
CA THR A 80 8.25 -8.97 -9.87
C THR A 80 8.82 -10.08 -9.01
N THR A 81 9.92 -9.82 -8.31
CA THR A 81 10.54 -10.80 -7.39
C THR A 81 9.60 -11.12 -6.23
N CYS A 82 8.96 -10.10 -5.64
CA CYS A 82 7.97 -10.27 -4.57
C CYS A 82 6.81 -11.16 -5.03
N TYR A 83 6.27 -10.89 -6.23
CA TYR A 83 5.19 -11.67 -6.83
C TYR A 83 5.60 -13.11 -7.16
N CYS A 84 6.73 -13.30 -7.84
CA CYS A 84 7.20 -14.62 -8.27
C CYS A 84 7.68 -15.51 -7.13
N SER A 85 8.11 -14.93 -6.01
CA SER A 85 8.54 -15.68 -4.82
C SER A 85 7.40 -16.38 -4.09
N GLY A 86 6.14 -16.14 -4.48
CA GLY A 86 4.97 -16.67 -3.77
C GLY A 86 4.83 -16.12 -2.35
N SER A 87 5.59 -15.07 -2.00
CA SER A 87 5.40 -14.37 -0.75
C SER A 87 4.05 -13.66 -0.80
N ASN A 88 3.14 -14.00 0.13
CA ASN A 88 1.86 -13.29 0.30
C ASN A 88 2.07 -11.92 0.98
N ASP A 89 3.20 -11.26 0.72
CA ASP A 89 3.54 -9.96 1.28
C ASP A 89 2.96 -8.87 0.37
N GLU A 90 1.62 -8.86 0.29
CA GLU A 90 0.83 -7.90 -0.50
C GLU A 90 1.19 -6.46 -0.16
N LYS A 91 1.58 -6.21 1.10
CA LYS A 91 2.09 -4.92 1.58
C LYS A 91 3.36 -4.50 0.84
N LYS A 92 4.36 -5.37 0.75
CA LYS A 92 5.59 -5.07 -0.02
C LYS A 92 5.29 -4.84 -1.49
N LEU A 93 4.41 -5.65 -2.07
CA LEU A 93 4.01 -5.46 -3.46
C LEU A 93 3.37 -4.10 -3.70
N CYS A 94 2.48 -3.65 -2.80
CA CYS A 94 1.92 -2.30 -2.82
C CYS A 94 3.02 -1.24 -2.79
N ALA A 95 3.97 -1.32 -1.85
CA ALA A 95 5.06 -0.36 -1.75
C ALA A 95 5.89 -0.25 -3.05
N TYR A 96 6.19 -1.38 -3.70
CA TYR A 96 6.94 -1.38 -4.95
C TYR A 96 6.13 -0.83 -6.14
N VAL A 97 4.86 -1.18 -6.26
CA VAL A 97 3.97 -0.65 -7.31
C VAL A 97 3.79 0.86 -7.15
N GLU A 98 3.64 1.34 -5.92
CA GLU A 98 3.52 2.76 -5.62
C GLU A 98 4.85 3.52 -5.82
N SER A 99 5.98 2.88 -5.53
CA SER A 99 7.31 3.39 -5.88
C SER A 99 7.49 3.56 -7.41
N MET A 100 6.98 2.63 -8.22
CA MET A 100 6.94 2.78 -9.68
C MET A 100 6.07 3.99 -10.09
N LEU A 101 4.91 4.17 -9.44
CA LEU A 101 4.00 5.28 -9.70
C LEU A 101 4.66 6.63 -9.39
N CYS A 102 5.27 6.76 -8.21
CA CYS A 102 5.96 7.98 -7.78
C CYS A 102 7.24 8.28 -8.55
N SER A 103 7.85 7.27 -9.19
CA SER A 103 8.98 7.49 -10.09
C SER A 103 8.53 8.31 -11.32
N VAL A 104 7.40 7.96 -11.94
CA VAL A 104 6.88 8.63 -13.15
C VAL A 104 6.06 9.88 -12.81
N ALA A 105 5.38 9.88 -11.67
CA ALA A 105 4.52 10.97 -11.21
C ALA A 105 4.93 11.41 -9.78
N PRO A 106 6.04 12.16 -9.63
CA PRO A 106 6.57 12.54 -8.32
C PRO A 106 5.59 13.40 -7.49
N GLY A 107 4.65 14.08 -8.14
CA GLY A 107 3.60 14.84 -7.46
C GLY A 107 2.63 13.99 -6.63
N LEU A 108 2.63 12.66 -6.79
CA LEU A 108 1.79 11.75 -6.02
C LEU A 108 2.45 11.29 -4.71
N ARG A 109 3.72 11.64 -4.48
CA ARG A 109 4.53 11.07 -3.40
C ARG A 109 3.93 11.26 -2.01
N GLU A 110 3.47 12.45 -1.68
CA GLU A 110 2.89 12.74 -0.36
C GLU A 110 1.63 11.90 -0.12
N SER A 111 0.73 11.84 -1.11
CA SER A 111 -0.48 11.03 -1.02
C SER A 111 -0.19 9.53 -0.93
N VAL A 112 0.83 9.04 -1.63
CA VAL A 112 1.27 7.64 -1.57
C VAL A 112 1.87 7.31 -0.21
N GLU A 113 2.72 8.19 0.33
CA GLU A 113 3.33 8.00 1.64
C GLU A 113 2.28 7.92 2.75
N GLU A 114 1.28 8.82 2.73
CA GLU A 114 0.15 8.76 3.66
C GLU A 114 -0.64 7.45 3.53
N ALA A 115 -0.90 6.99 2.30
CA ALA A 115 -1.60 5.74 2.06
C ALA A 115 -0.81 4.52 2.59
N LEU A 116 0.51 4.47 2.35
CA LEU A 116 1.40 3.43 2.86
C LEU A 116 1.40 3.37 4.38
N ILE A 117 1.52 4.54 5.03
CA ILE A 117 1.47 4.65 6.49
C ILE A 117 0.11 4.13 6.99
N GLY A 118 -0.99 4.49 6.31
CA GLY A 118 -2.34 4.02 6.61
C GLY A 118 -2.50 2.50 6.58
N ILE A 119 -1.78 1.80 5.70
CA ILE A 119 -1.78 0.33 5.63
C ILE A 119 -0.67 -0.34 6.48
N GLY A 120 0.04 0.45 7.28
CA GLY A 120 1.08 -0.01 8.21
C GLY A 120 2.42 -0.32 7.53
N ILE A 121 2.73 0.36 6.44
CA ILE A 121 4.03 0.31 5.76
C ILE A 121 4.80 1.60 6.08
N ARG A 122 6.06 1.45 6.44
CA ARG A 122 7.01 2.56 6.56
C ARG A 122 7.91 2.59 5.33
N PRO A 123 7.68 3.50 4.37
CA PRO A 123 8.53 3.58 3.19
C PRO A 123 9.94 4.06 3.57
N CYS A 124 10.95 3.28 3.20
CA CYS A 124 12.36 3.62 3.33
C CYS A 124 12.84 4.16 1.97
N PHE A 125 12.91 5.48 1.83
CA PHE A 125 13.26 6.10 0.56
C PHE A 125 14.70 5.79 0.13
N VAL A 126 14.83 5.22 -1.06
CA VAL A 126 16.11 4.91 -1.72
C VAL A 126 16.20 5.74 -3.00
N SER A 127 17.11 6.69 -3.01
CA SER A 127 17.29 7.65 -4.09
C SER A 127 18.32 7.14 -5.11
N LEU A 128 17.98 7.16 -6.39
CA LEU A 128 18.77 6.52 -7.44
C LEU A 128 19.23 7.51 -8.51
N PRO A 129 20.50 7.42 -8.97
CA PRO A 129 21.48 6.36 -8.68
C PRO A 129 22.31 6.54 -7.39
N SER A 130 22.17 7.64 -6.65
CA SER A 130 23.07 8.01 -5.55
C SER A 130 23.22 6.94 -4.46
N GLN A 131 22.18 6.15 -4.20
CA GLN A 131 22.19 5.08 -3.20
C GLN A 131 22.27 3.66 -3.80
N ALA A 132 22.49 3.53 -5.12
CA ALA A 132 22.50 2.23 -5.79
C ALA A 132 23.54 1.26 -5.19
N ASP A 133 24.77 1.73 -4.96
CA ASP A 133 25.86 0.91 -4.41
C ASP A 133 25.57 0.45 -2.97
N ALA A 134 25.02 1.34 -2.15
CA ALA A 134 24.68 1.04 -0.76
C ALA A 134 23.60 -0.05 -0.66
N HIS A 135 22.68 -0.07 -1.63
CA HIS A 135 21.59 -1.06 -1.71
C HIS A 135 21.93 -2.25 -2.63
N LYS A 136 23.18 -2.38 -3.08
CA LYS A 136 23.67 -3.46 -3.97
C LYS A 136 22.84 -3.59 -5.26
N ILE A 137 22.32 -2.47 -5.76
CA ILE A 137 21.56 -2.41 -7.01
C ILE A 137 22.56 -2.45 -8.16
N VAL A 138 22.43 -3.47 -9.00
CA VAL A 138 23.31 -3.67 -10.16
C VAL A 138 22.50 -3.40 -11.41
N GLU A 139 22.74 -2.27 -12.08
CA GLU A 139 21.97 -1.84 -13.26
C GLU A 139 21.95 -2.90 -14.37
N SER A 140 23.04 -3.64 -14.55
CA SER A 140 23.12 -4.72 -15.55
C SER A 140 22.23 -5.93 -15.26
N LYS A 141 21.69 -6.04 -14.05
CA LYS A 141 20.71 -7.09 -13.68
C LYS A 141 19.26 -6.63 -13.86
N LEU A 142 19.04 -5.32 -14.01
CA LEU A 142 17.71 -4.76 -14.17
C LEU A 142 17.11 -5.15 -15.52
N PRO A 143 15.79 -5.32 -15.60
CA PRO A 143 15.12 -5.58 -16.86
C PRO A 143 15.33 -4.39 -17.83
N PRO A 144 15.66 -4.65 -19.11
CA PRO A 144 15.87 -3.61 -20.10
C PRO A 144 14.52 -3.04 -20.55
N LEU A 145 13.92 -2.19 -19.72
CA LEU A 145 12.65 -1.52 -20.02
C LEU A 145 12.90 -0.17 -20.68
N ASP A 146 12.55 -0.03 -21.94
CA ASP A 146 12.56 1.27 -22.60
C ASP A 146 11.42 2.18 -22.09
N TRP A 147 11.52 3.47 -22.39
CA TRP A 147 10.53 4.46 -21.98
C TRP A 147 9.10 4.12 -22.42
N PRO A 148 8.84 3.69 -23.67
CA PRO A 148 7.53 3.21 -24.07
C PRO A 148 6.99 2.07 -23.18
N SER A 149 7.82 1.08 -22.85
CA SER A 149 7.41 -0.02 -21.96
C SER A 149 7.07 0.47 -20.56
N ILE A 150 7.87 1.40 -20.01
CA ILE A 150 7.61 2.02 -18.71
C ILE A 150 6.23 2.69 -18.70
N LEU A 151 5.91 3.47 -19.74
CA LEU A 151 4.61 4.15 -19.84
C LEU A 151 3.43 3.17 -19.97
N VAL A 152 3.60 2.06 -20.70
CA VAL A 152 2.59 1.01 -20.81
C VAL A 152 2.34 0.35 -19.44
N ILE A 153 3.39 -0.02 -18.72
CA ILE A 153 3.30 -0.63 -17.40
C ILE A 153 2.66 0.35 -16.41
N PHE A 154 3.12 1.60 -16.39
CA PHE A 154 2.54 2.66 -15.57
C PHE A 154 1.04 2.87 -15.85
N GLY A 155 0.67 2.96 -17.14
CA GLY A 155 -0.73 3.09 -17.55
C GLY A 155 -1.58 1.90 -17.09
N TYR A 156 -1.04 0.69 -17.15
CA TYR A 156 -1.71 -0.50 -16.64
C TYR A 156 -1.90 -0.47 -15.12
N CYS A 157 -0.88 -0.09 -14.36
CA CYS A 157 -0.98 0.11 -12.91
C CYS A 157 -2.09 1.11 -12.57
N PHE A 158 -2.12 2.25 -13.27
CA PHE A 158 -3.17 3.26 -13.10
C PHE A 158 -4.56 2.67 -13.39
N ILE A 159 -4.76 1.97 -14.51
CA ILE A 159 -6.05 1.34 -14.83
C ILE A 159 -6.49 0.36 -13.74
N ILE A 160 -5.59 -0.46 -13.21
CA ILE A 160 -5.90 -1.40 -12.12
C ILE A 160 -6.35 -0.63 -10.88
N LEU A 161 -5.59 0.37 -10.44
CA LEU A 161 -5.92 1.18 -9.26
C LEU A 161 -7.31 1.83 -9.39
N PHE A 162 -7.63 2.39 -10.56
CA PHE A 162 -8.95 3.01 -10.78
C PHE A 162 -10.10 2.02 -10.94
N LYS A 163 -9.84 0.81 -11.47
CA LYS A 163 -10.86 -0.24 -11.53
C LYS A 163 -11.21 -0.73 -10.13
N PHE A 164 -10.20 -0.95 -9.28
CA PHE A 164 -10.40 -1.42 -7.91
C PHE A 164 -11.26 -0.45 -7.09
N ASN A 165 -11.01 0.85 -7.23
CA ASN A 165 -11.83 1.88 -6.57
C ASN A 165 -13.31 1.79 -6.95
N LYS A 166 -13.64 1.56 -8.24
CA LYS A 166 -15.04 1.47 -8.67
C LYS A 166 -15.80 0.31 -8.03
N ASP A 167 -15.13 -0.83 -7.88
CA ASP A 167 -15.75 -2.04 -7.33
C ASP A 167 -15.98 -1.91 -5.81
N GLU A 168 -15.07 -1.24 -5.09
CA GLU A 168 -15.24 -0.93 -3.66
C GLU A 168 -16.35 0.11 -3.41
N TYR A 169 -16.42 1.17 -4.23
CA TYR A 169 -17.51 2.16 -4.15
C TYR A 169 -18.89 1.54 -4.39
N ASP A 170 -19.00 0.58 -5.33
CA ASP A 170 -20.27 -0.08 -5.64
C ASP A 170 -20.70 -1.04 -4.51
N PHE A 171 -19.75 -1.68 -3.82
CA PHE A 171 -20.02 -2.52 -2.64
C PHE A 171 -20.56 -1.69 -1.46
N GLN A 172 -19.91 -0.57 -1.15
CA GLN A 172 -20.36 0.34 -0.08
C GLN A 172 -21.73 0.96 -0.39
N ASN A 173 -22.00 1.28 -1.65
CA ASN A 173 -23.27 1.89 -2.06
C ASN A 173 -24.43 0.87 -2.09
N LYS A 174 -24.14 -0.41 -2.37
CA LYS A 174 -25.13 -1.50 -2.26
C LYS A 174 -25.51 -1.80 -0.80
N ASN A 175 -24.54 -1.80 0.12
CA ASN A 175 -24.83 -2.03 1.54
C ASN A 175 -25.64 -0.89 2.17
N LYS A 176 -25.42 0.37 1.76
CA LYS A 176 -26.25 1.52 2.18
C LYS A 176 -27.70 1.46 1.69
N LYS A 177 -28.01 0.63 0.70
CA LYS A 177 -29.34 0.55 0.09
C LYS A 177 -30.21 -0.57 0.66
N MET A 178 -29.70 -1.39 1.58
CA MET A 178 -30.46 -2.45 2.26
C MET A 178 -30.93 -2.07 3.67
N ASP A 179 -30.59 -0.87 4.16
CA ASP A 179 -31.04 -0.35 5.46
C ASP A 179 -32.28 0.59 5.33
N PHE A 180 -33.30 0.17 4.57
CA PHE A 180 -34.62 0.81 4.54
C PHE A 180 -35.75 -0.21 4.53
#